data_AF-A0A315UXA4-F1
#
_entry.id   AF-A0A315UXA4-F1
#
_cell.length_a   1.000
_cell.length_b   1.000
_cell.length_c   1.000
_cell.angle_alpha   90.00
_cell.angle_beta   90.00
_cell.angle_gamma   90.00
#
_symmetry.space_group_name_H-M   'P 1'
#
loop_
_entity.id
_entity.type
_entity.pdbx_description
1 polymer ?
#
loop_
_entity_poly.entity_id
_entity_poly.type
_entity_poly.pdbx_seq_one_letter_code
_entity_poly.pdbx_strand_id
1 'polypeptide(L)'
;MWTNVPLTVPLLDVLLSEPEPKTRNDFLKYSKRITLDPNTANNFLLLSKGNKKVTLLEENQFYFGHPDRFTNCTQILSRESLTGRCYWEVEWSGTEVDLAVSYKSISRSEGDCDFRNTDKSWTLYCHRQIYIFYHNRVETRVSVPVSSRVGVYLDHRAGVLSFYRVSGTMTLLHRVQTCFTQPLHAGVGFYSYGDSATFIEVVSITIKPNSSMQRLSEAGLDSVEESHGFRDAVERQNTRSVIHVHSYSGRNRN
;
A
#
# COMPACT_ATOMS: atom_id res chain seq x y z
N MET A 1 27.29 44.62 -14.78
CA MET A 1 27.00 43.31 -15.39
C MET A 1 25.94 42.64 -14.53
N TRP A 2 24.74 42.39 -15.07
CA TRP A 2 23.70 41.67 -14.35
C TRP A 2 23.91 40.18 -14.63
N THR A 3 24.42 39.44 -13.65
CA THR A 3 24.56 37.99 -13.77
C THR A 3 23.20 37.36 -13.53
N ASN A 4 22.55 36.89 -14.59
CA ASN A 4 21.42 35.98 -14.52
C ASN A 4 21.87 34.70 -13.83
N VAL A 5 21.55 34.55 -12.55
CA VAL A 5 21.65 33.28 -11.84
C VAL A 5 20.62 32.34 -12.48
N PRO A 6 21.00 31.15 -12.98
CA PRO A 6 20.03 30.19 -13.50
C PRO A 6 19.09 29.81 -12.35
N LEU A 7 17.78 30.01 -12.54
CA LEU A 7 16.76 29.51 -11.62
C LEU A 7 17.01 28.01 -11.44
N THR A 8 17.50 27.66 -10.26
CA THR A 8 17.94 26.33 -9.88
C THR A 8 16.81 25.32 -10.10
N VAL A 9 17.13 24.28 -10.86
CA VAL A 9 16.36 23.04 -11.15
C VAL A 9 15.31 22.63 -10.09
N PRO A 10 15.57 22.65 -8.77
CA PRO A 10 14.56 22.32 -7.75
C PRO A 10 13.27 23.14 -7.81
N LEU A 11 13.30 24.41 -8.22
CA LEU A 11 12.08 25.23 -8.27
C LEU A 11 11.20 24.86 -9.48
N LEU A 12 11.81 24.50 -10.60
CA LEU A 12 11.10 24.08 -11.81
C LEU A 12 10.39 22.74 -11.60
N ASP A 13 11.07 21.80 -10.91
CA ASP A 13 10.51 20.48 -10.57
C ASP A 13 9.33 20.57 -9.58
N VAL A 14 9.36 21.52 -8.65
CA VAL A 14 8.23 21.78 -7.73
C VAL A 14 7.02 22.35 -8.47
N LEU A 15 7.23 23.29 -9.39
CA LEU A 15 6.17 23.92 -10.18
C LEU A 15 5.52 22.97 -11.21
N LEU A 16 6.24 21.95 -11.66
CA LEU A 16 5.76 20.91 -12.58
C LEU A 16 5.26 19.64 -11.88
N SER A 17 5.26 19.61 -10.54
CA SER A 17 4.84 18.42 -9.81
C SER A 17 3.34 18.16 -9.99
N GLU A 18 3.00 16.96 -10.44
CA GLU A 18 1.61 16.50 -10.48
C GLU A 18 0.97 16.65 -9.08
N PRO A 19 -0.33 16.97 -8.96
CA PRO A 19 -0.96 17.08 -7.64
C PRO A 19 -0.89 15.77 -6.84
N GLU A 20 -0.94 15.85 -5.51
CA GLU A 20 -1.02 14.67 -4.64
C GLU A 20 -2.29 13.86 -5.00
N PRO A 21 -2.21 12.53 -5.13
CA PRO A 21 -3.37 11.69 -5.43
C PRO A 21 -4.46 11.84 -4.38
N LYS A 22 -5.74 11.83 -4.80
CA LYS A 22 -6.88 12.02 -3.89
C LYS A 22 -7.73 10.76 -3.72
N THR A 23 -7.81 9.94 -4.76
CA THR A 23 -8.61 8.71 -4.73
C THR A 23 -7.71 7.48 -4.70
N ARG A 24 -8.23 6.35 -4.21
CA ARG A 24 -7.50 5.07 -4.26
C ARG A 24 -7.01 4.75 -5.67
N ASN A 25 -7.82 4.99 -6.70
CA ASN A 25 -7.43 4.73 -8.08
C ASN A 25 -6.28 5.63 -8.54
N ASP A 26 -6.19 6.86 -8.04
CA ASP A 26 -5.03 7.72 -8.33
C ASP A 26 -3.77 7.21 -7.65
N PHE A 27 -3.85 6.76 -6.39
CA PHE A 27 -2.72 6.14 -5.70
C PHE A 27 -2.23 4.88 -6.42
N LEU A 28 -3.14 4.04 -6.93
CA LEU A 28 -2.81 2.80 -7.65
C LEU A 28 -1.99 3.02 -8.92
N LYS A 29 -2.00 4.23 -9.51
CA LYS A 29 -1.10 4.59 -10.64
C LYS A 29 0.38 4.54 -10.26
N TYR A 30 0.69 4.72 -8.98
CA TYR A 30 2.05 4.69 -8.44
C TYR A 30 2.36 3.38 -7.71
N SER A 31 1.57 2.32 -7.94
CA SER A 31 1.73 1.02 -7.29
C SER A 31 3.15 0.47 -7.47
N LYS A 32 3.75 0.05 -6.37
CA LYS A 32 5.04 -0.64 -6.34
C LYS A 32 4.87 -2.02 -5.74
N ARG A 33 5.40 -3.02 -6.46
CA ARG A 33 5.56 -4.35 -5.93
C ARG A 33 6.70 -4.34 -4.91
N ILE A 34 6.39 -4.71 -3.68
CA ILE A 34 7.35 -4.82 -2.59
C ILE A 34 7.72 -6.28 -2.38
N THR A 35 9.01 -6.57 -2.23
CA THR A 35 9.54 -7.86 -1.82
C THR A 35 10.45 -7.67 -0.61
N LEU A 36 10.29 -8.54 0.37
CA LEU A 36 11.08 -8.52 1.60
C LEU A 36 12.48 -9.07 1.36
N ASP A 37 13.49 -8.44 1.98
CA ASP A 37 14.88 -8.85 1.86
C ASP A 37 15.26 -9.84 2.99
N PRO A 38 15.49 -11.13 2.67
CA PRO A 38 15.90 -12.13 3.65
C PRO A 38 17.22 -11.81 4.36
N ASN A 39 18.06 -10.97 3.77
CA ASN A 39 19.33 -10.56 4.37
C ASN A 39 19.14 -9.56 5.51
N THR A 40 17.98 -8.89 5.57
CA THR A 40 17.65 -7.96 6.66
C THR A 40 16.81 -8.62 7.76
N ALA A 41 16.13 -9.71 7.44
CA ALA A 41 15.17 -10.38 8.31
C ALA A 41 15.77 -10.82 9.64
N ASN A 42 15.15 -10.42 10.76
CA ASN A 42 15.48 -11.06 12.02
C ASN A 42 15.22 -12.57 11.97
N ASN A 43 16.00 -13.32 12.75
CA ASN A 43 15.99 -14.78 12.75
C ASN A 43 14.66 -15.39 13.18
N PHE A 44 13.76 -14.69 13.85
CA PHE A 44 12.43 -15.22 14.19
C PHE A 44 11.37 -14.99 13.11
N LEU A 45 11.72 -14.34 12.00
CA LEU A 45 10.78 -13.98 10.95
C LEU A 45 10.80 -15.00 9.82
N LEU A 46 9.69 -15.71 9.63
CA LEU A 46 9.51 -16.64 8.50
C LEU A 46 8.99 -15.88 7.28
N LEU A 47 9.73 -15.97 6.17
CA LEU A 47 9.31 -15.46 4.87
C LEU A 47 8.55 -16.50 4.05
N SER A 48 7.47 -16.08 3.40
CA SER A 48 6.64 -16.93 2.55
C SER A 48 6.02 -16.14 1.39
N LYS A 49 5.29 -16.85 0.52
CA LYS A 49 4.63 -16.28 -0.68
C LYS A 49 5.59 -15.49 -1.58
N GLY A 50 6.78 -16.03 -1.82
CA GLY A 50 7.82 -15.36 -2.61
C GLY A 50 8.30 -14.06 -1.95
N ASN A 51 8.55 -14.11 -0.64
CA ASN A 51 8.98 -12.98 0.20
C ASN A 51 8.01 -11.79 0.21
N LYS A 52 6.72 -12.03 0.00
CA LYS A 52 5.68 -11.01 0.14
C LYS A 52 4.98 -11.08 1.48
N LYS A 53 5.05 -12.23 2.17
CA LYS A 53 4.49 -12.42 3.51
C LYS A 53 5.59 -12.72 4.50
N VAL A 54 5.47 -12.15 5.70
CA VAL A 54 6.31 -12.44 6.85
C VAL A 54 5.43 -12.73 8.06
N THR A 55 5.85 -13.70 8.87
CA THR A 55 5.20 -14.09 10.12
C THR A 55 6.25 -14.19 11.22
N LEU A 56 5.95 -13.67 12.42
CA LEU A 56 6.79 -13.86 13.60
C LEU A 56 6.54 -15.25 14.21
N LEU A 57 7.59 -16.04 14.39
CA LEU A 57 7.54 -17.37 15.00
C LEU A 57 8.36 -17.41 16.29
N GLU A 58 8.10 -18.41 17.11
CA GLU A 58 8.92 -18.73 18.29
C GLU A 58 10.25 -19.39 17.89
N GLU A 59 10.24 -20.16 16.80
CA GLU A 59 11.40 -20.87 16.30
C GLU A 59 12.34 -19.98 15.48
N ASN A 60 13.64 -20.18 15.67
CA ASN A 60 14.68 -19.51 14.91
C ASN A 60 14.75 -20.08 13.48
N GLN A 61 14.71 -19.19 12.49
CA GLN A 61 14.83 -19.47 11.08
C GLN A 61 16.31 -19.49 10.68
N PHE A 62 16.71 -20.51 9.94
CA PHE A 62 18.10 -20.69 9.50
C PHE A 62 18.46 -19.71 8.37
N TYR A 63 18.80 -18.48 8.75
CA TYR A 63 19.39 -17.51 7.83
C TYR A 63 20.91 -17.42 8.00
N PHE A 64 21.63 -17.25 6.90
CA PHE A 64 23.06 -16.98 6.94
C PHE A 64 23.35 -15.61 7.59
N GLY A 65 24.47 -15.51 8.30
CA GLY A 65 24.92 -14.25 8.87
C GLY A 65 25.10 -13.18 7.78
N HIS A 66 24.55 -11.99 8.02
CA HIS A 66 24.64 -10.86 7.08
C HIS A 66 24.70 -9.54 7.85
N PRO A 67 25.54 -8.56 7.44
CA PRO A 67 25.69 -7.29 8.17
C PRO A 67 24.40 -6.46 8.22
N ASP A 68 23.53 -6.57 7.22
CA ASP A 68 22.24 -5.86 7.20
C ASP A 68 21.14 -6.53 8.06
N ARG A 69 21.42 -7.67 8.72
CA ARG A 69 20.42 -8.44 9.47
C ARG A 69 20.11 -7.80 10.81
N PHE A 70 18.82 -7.58 11.09
CA PHE A 70 18.42 -7.19 12.44
C PHE A 70 18.62 -8.34 13.43
N THR A 71 19.46 -8.15 14.45
CA THR A 71 19.73 -9.19 15.45
C THR A 71 18.91 -9.02 16.72
N ASN A 72 18.62 -7.78 17.12
CA ASN A 72 17.99 -7.47 18.41
C ASN A 72 16.52 -7.01 18.28
N CYS A 73 16.10 -6.65 17.07
CA CYS A 73 14.75 -6.19 16.77
C CYS A 73 14.08 -7.16 15.78
N THR A 74 12.86 -7.64 16.07
CA THR A 74 12.05 -8.56 15.24
C THR A 74 11.46 -7.83 14.03
N GLN A 75 12.35 -7.40 13.13
CA GLN A 75 12.04 -6.51 12.01
C GLN A 75 12.69 -6.96 10.71
N ILE A 76 12.21 -6.40 9.61
CA ILE A 76 12.70 -6.66 8.25
C ILE A 76 12.45 -5.45 7.34
N LEU A 77 13.29 -5.27 6.32
CA LEU A 77 13.12 -4.27 5.26
C LEU A 77 12.85 -4.91 3.89
N SER A 78 12.28 -4.11 2.98
CA SER A 78 12.13 -4.43 1.57
C SER A 78 13.46 -4.39 0.83
N ARG A 79 13.55 -5.16 -0.26
CA ARG A 79 14.67 -5.12 -1.18
C ARG A 79 14.65 -3.85 -2.03
N GLU A 80 13.46 -3.39 -2.40
CA GLU A 80 13.29 -2.21 -3.24
C GLU A 80 13.70 -0.94 -2.50
N SER A 81 14.47 -0.12 -3.19
CA SER A 81 14.81 1.25 -2.81
C SER A 81 13.78 2.20 -3.41
N LEU A 82 12.95 2.78 -2.56
CA LEU A 82 11.79 3.58 -2.91
C LEU A 82 12.21 5.04 -3.08
N THR A 83 12.08 5.52 -4.31
CA THR A 83 12.36 6.90 -4.73
C THR A 83 11.22 7.40 -5.62
N GLY A 84 11.07 8.72 -5.76
CA GLY A 84 9.94 9.32 -6.47
C GLY A 84 8.59 8.99 -5.82
N ARG A 85 7.56 8.79 -6.65
CA ARG A 85 6.20 8.45 -6.23
C ARG A 85 5.99 6.94 -6.15
N CYS A 86 5.62 6.45 -4.98
CA CYS A 86 5.38 5.04 -4.71
C CYS A 86 4.10 4.88 -3.87
N TYR A 87 3.33 3.84 -4.17
CA TYR A 87 2.20 3.41 -3.37
C TYR A 87 2.27 1.89 -3.16
N TRP A 88 1.99 1.42 -1.95
CA TRP A 88 1.81 -0.01 -1.68
C TRP A 88 0.79 -0.22 -0.56
N GLU A 89 0.19 -1.40 -0.51
CA GLU A 89 -0.73 -1.80 0.55
C GLU A 89 -0.16 -3.00 1.32
N VAL A 90 -0.33 -2.97 2.64
CA VAL A 90 0.03 -4.07 3.53
C VAL A 90 -1.22 -4.54 4.25
N GLU A 91 -1.48 -5.83 4.17
CA GLU A 91 -2.50 -6.49 4.99
C GLU A 91 -1.81 -7.21 6.15
N TRP A 92 -2.26 -6.94 7.37
CA TRP A 92 -1.70 -7.50 8.58
C TRP A 92 -2.76 -8.28 9.35
N SER A 93 -2.29 -9.28 10.10
CA SER A 93 -3.11 -10.14 10.94
C SER A 93 -2.39 -10.35 12.26
N GLY A 94 -3.14 -10.48 13.35
CA GLY A 94 -2.54 -10.68 14.66
C GLY A 94 -3.01 -9.64 15.66
N THR A 95 -2.21 -9.38 16.67
CA THR A 95 -2.48 -8.37 17.70
C THR A 95 -1.92 -7.02 17.29
N GLU A 96 -0.72 -7.01 16.72
CA GLU A 96 -0.02 -5.78 16.40
C GLU A 96 1.05 -5.93 15.30
N VAL A 97 1.34 -4.83 14.61
CA VAL A 97 2.44 -4.75 13.64
C VAL A 97 2.95 -3.32 13.53
N ASP A 98 4.25 -3.17 13.29
CA ASP A 98 4.80 -1.91 12.80
C ASP A 98 4.87 -1.91 11.29
N LEU A 99 4.37 -0.84 10.67
CA LEU A 99 4.56 -0.53 9.26
C LEU A 99 5.48 0.67 9.16
N ALA A 100 6.75 0.42 8.84
CA ALA A 100 7.79 1.42 8.79
C ALA A 100 8.13 1.83 7.36
N VAL A 101 8.57 3.07 7.20
CA VAL A 101 9.33 3.54 6.05
C VAL A 101 10.65 4.04 6.59
N SER A 102 11.77 3.46 6.16
CA SER A 102 13.05 3.64 6.83
C SER A 102 14.22 3.80 5.86
N TYR A 103 15.22 4.57 6.28
CA TYR A 103 16.52 4.54 5.62
C TYR A 103 17.22 3.22 5.87
N LYS A 104 17.98 2.74 4.87
CA LYS A 104 18.80 1.52 5.02
C LYS A 104 19.88 1.66 6.12
N SER A 105 20.24 2.89 6.49
CA SER A 105 21.23 3.20 7.53
C SER A 105 20.74 3.05 8.97
N ILE A 106 19.51 2.58 9.20
CA ILE A 106 19.02 2.19 10.53
C ILE A 106 19.93 1.15 11.18
N SER A 107 20.11 1.24 12.50
CA SER A 107 20.95 0.30 13.25
C SER A 107 20.39 -1.12 13.18
N ARG A 108 21.28 -2.12 13.16
CA ARG A 108 20.91 -3.55 13.05
C ARG A 108 20.91 -4.29 14.39
N SER A 109 21.58 -3.74 15.39
CA SER A 109 21.83 -4.42 16.67
C SER A 109 21.82 -3.48 17.89
N GLU A 110 22.18 -2.20 17.74
CA GLU A 110 22.31 -1.29 18.89
C GLU A 110 21.00 -0.57 19.24
N GLY A 111 21.02 0.27 20.28
CA GLY A 111 19.84 0.86 20.95
C GLY A 111 18.85 1.66 20.09
N ASP A 112 19.16 1.92 18.83
CA ASP A 112 18.28 2.56 17.84
C ASP A 112 17.94 1.61 16.66
N CYS A 113 17.91 0.27 16.88
CA CYS A 113 17.47 -0.68 15.85
C CYS A 113 15.96 -0.71 15.64
N ASP A 114 15.19 -0.31 16.66
CA ASP A 114 13.73 -0.34 16.66
C ASP A 114 13.16 0.79 15.79
N PHE A 115 12.26 0.45 14.87
CA PHE A 115 11.58 1.38 13.97
C PHE A 115 10.84 2.51 14.69
N ARG A 116 10.46 2.36 15.95
CA ARG A 116 9.78 3.40 16.73
C ARG A 116 10.76 4.36 17.40
N ASN A 117 11.99 3.92 17.66
CA ASN A 117 12.94 4.60 18.54
C ASN A 117 14.11 5.27 17.81
N THR A 118 13.94 5.63 16.54
CA THR A 118 14.98 6.26 15.71
C THR A 118 14.43 7.41 14.86
N ASP A 119 15.32 8.32 14.44
CA ASP A 119 15.07 9.37 13.46
C ASP A 119 15.20 8.88 11.99
N LYS A 120 15.63 7.63 11.80
CA LYS A 120 15.81 7.01 10.48
C LYS A 120 14.57 6.30 9.94
N SER A 121 13.46 6.31 10.68
CA SER A 121 12.20 5.72 10.26
C SER A 121 10.99 6.55 10.65
N TRP A 122 9.93 6.38 9.86
CA TRP A 122 8.58 6.86 10.11
C TRP A 122 7.68 5.64 10.16
N THR A 123 7.04 5.41 11.31
CA THR A 123 6.45 4.12 11.62
C THR A 123 5.02 4.27 12.08
N LEU A 124 4.10 3.58 11.40
CA LEU A 124 2.74 3.42 11.88
C LEU A 124 2.63 2.10 12.63
N TYR A 125 2.50 2.20 13.95
CA TYR A 125 2.09 1.08 14.78
C TYR A 125 0.59 0.83 14.61
N CYS A 126 0.26 -0.39 14.22
CA CYS A 126 -1.11 -0.87 14.09
C CYS A 126 -1.37 -1.86 15.22
N HIS A 127 -2.25 -1.50 16.15
CA HIS A 127 -2.80 -2.41 17.16
C HIS A 127 -4.28 -2.60 16.88
N ARG A 128 -4.89 -3.71 17.32
CA ARG A 128 -6.33 -4.00 17.11
C ARG A 128 -7.29 -2.87 17.53
N GLN A 129 -6.86 -2.01 18.43
CA GLN A 129 -7.69 -0.95 19.02
C GLN A 129 -7.27 0.47 18.62
N ILE A 130 -6.03 0.67 18.17
CA ILE A 130 -5.48 2.01 17.96
C ILE A 130 -4.37 2.01 16.93
N TYR A 131 -4.21 3.14 16.26
CA TYR A 131 -3.03 3.47 15.48
C TYR A 131 -2.18 4.49 16.23
N ILE A 132 -0.87 4.29 16.24
CA ILE A 132 0.08 5.25 16.80
C ILE A 132 1.18 5.48 15.77
N PHE A 133 1.40 6.74 15.40
CA PHE A 133 2.52 7.10 14.56
C PHE A 133 3.75 7.40 15.42
N TYR A 134 4.91 6.91 15.01
CA TYR A 134 6.20 7.11 15.66
C TYR A 134 7.22 7.71 14.68
N HIS A 135 7.94 8.72 15.14
CA HIS A 135 9.15 9.22 14.50
C HIS A 135 10.05 9.88 15.54
N ASN A 136 11.35 9.54 15.57
CA ASN A 136 12.32 10.12 16.50
C ASN A 136 11.83 10.06 17.97
N ARG A 137 11.28 8.90 18.39
CA ARG A 137 10.73 8.65 19.73
C ARG A 137 9.51 9.50 20.12
N VAL A 138 8.95 10.27 19.18
CA VAL A 138 7.70 11.02 19.38
C VAL A 138 6.53 10.16 18.91
N GLU A 139 5.53 9.98 19.77
CA GLU A 139 4.29 9.28 19.45
C GLU A 139 3.15 10.24 19.11
N THR A 140 2.30 9.88 18.14
CA THR A 140 1.06 10.58 17.82
C THR A 140 -0.06 9.57 17.66
N ARG A 141 -1.04 9.59 18.56
CA ARG A 141 -2.20 8.69 18.53
C ARG A 141 -3.17 9.12 17.44
N VAL A 142 -3.70 8.14 16.70
CA VAL A 142 -4.65 8.36 15.62
C VAL A 142 -5.97 7.67 15.99
N SER A 143 -6.98 8.47 16.29
CA SER A 143 -8.31 8.02 16.73
C SER A 143 -9.22 7.69 15.55
N VAL A 144 -8.85 6.69 14.76
CA VAL A 144 -9.63 6.17 13.64
C VAL A 144 -9.89 4.67 13.88
N PRO A 145 -11.08 4.13 13.53
CA PRO A 145 -11.33 2.69 13.62
C PRO A 145 -10.25 1.88 12.90
N VAL A 146 -9.82 0.77 13.48
CA VAL A 146 -8.74 -0.03 12.89
C VAL A 146 -9.24 -0.84 11.68
N SER A 147 -8.37 -1.05 10.70
CA SER A 147 -8.51 -1.99 9.58
C SER A 147 -7.26 -2.86 9.48
N SER A 148 -7.43 -4.10 9.00
CA SER A 148 -6.33 -5.02 8.71
C SER A 148 -5.49 -4.59 7.50
N ARG A 149 -5.89 -3.53 6.77
CA ARG A 149 -5.16 -3.05 5.59
C ARG A 149 -4.79 -1.59 5.70
N VAL A 150 -3.52 -1.31 5.43
CA VAL A 150 -2.94 0.03 5.39
C VAL A 150 -2.31 0.28 4.02
N GLY A 151 -2.64 1.42 3.42
CA GLY A 151 -1.97 1.94 2.23
C GLY A 151 -0.91 2.95 2.64
N VAL A 152 0.24 2.92 1.99
CA VAL A 152 1.34 3.85 2.22
C VAL A 152 1.68 4.53 0.91
N TYR A 153 1.67 5.86 0.92
CA TYR A 153 2.06 6.69 -0.20
C TYR A 153 3.32 7.49 0.14
N LEU A 154 4.30 7.43 -0.75
CA LEU A 154 5.53 8.19 -0.67
C LEU A 154 5.65 9.05 -1.93
N ASP A 155 5.84 10.36 -1.77
CA ASP A 155 6.46 11.21 -2.78
C ASP A 155 7.81 11.67 -2.23
N HIS A 156 8.86 10.92 -2.57
CA HIS A 156 10.20 11.15 -2.05
C HIS A 156 10.74 12.53 -2.43
N ARG A 157 10.46 12.98 -3.66
CA ARG A 157 10.94 14.29 -4.17
C ARG A 157 10.20 15.45 -3.51
N ALA A 158 8.89 15.32 -3.39
CA ALA A 158 8.09 16.34 -2.72
C ALA A 158 8.20 16.27 -1.20
N GLY A 159 8.85 15.24 -0.64
CA GLY A 159 9.00 15.09 0.81
C GLY A 159 7.73 14.65 1.54
N VAL A 160 6.82 13.97 0.86
CA VAL A 160 5.53 13.54 1.41
C VAL A 160 5.57 12.07 1.76
N LEU A 161 5.13 11.72 2.98
CA LEU A 161 4.79 10.35 3.34
C LEU A 161 3.45 10.32 4.06
N SER A 162 2.53 9.53 3.54
CA SER A 162 1.15 9.43 4.04
C SER A 162 0.76 7.97 4.27
N PHE A 163 0.13 7.72 5.42
CA PHE A 163 -0.44 6.43 5.79
C PHE A 163 -1.95 6.50 5.73
N TYR A 164 -2.59 5.48 5.18
CA TYR A 164 -4.03 5.41 4.99
C TYR A 164 -4.60 4.11 5.52
N ARG A 165 -5.73 4.19 6.19
CA ARG A 165 -6.60 3.05 6.45
C ARG A 165 -7.34 2.69 5.18
N VAL A 166 -7.40 1.40 4.85
CA VAL A 166 -8.11 0.89 3.67
C VAL A 166 -9.19 -0.10 4.14
N SER A 167 -10.47 0.28 4.05
CA SER A 167 -11.61 -0.60 4.38
C SER A 167 -12.88 -0.15 3.65
N GLY A 168 -12.90 -0.32 2.32
CA GLY A 168 -13.93 0.20 1.43
C GLY A 168 -13.66 1.64 0.98
N THR A 169 -13.41 2.54 1.92
CA THR A 169 -12.85 3.89 1.66
C THR A 169 -11.40 3.98 2.12
N MET A 170 -10.67 4.98 1.60
CA MET A 170 -9.35 5.36 2.11
C MET A 170 -9.48 6.54 3.08
N THR A 171 -8.96 6.38 4.29
CA THR A 171 -8.94 7.44 5.31
C THR A 171 -7.51 7.74 5.70
N LEU A 172 -7.11 9.02 5.64
CA LEU A 172 -5.77 9.43 6.08
C LEU A 172 -5.60 9.14 7.58
N LEU A 173 -4.56 8.41 7.93
CA LEU A 173 -4.17 8.13 9.31
C LEU A 173 -3.12 9.13 9.79
N HIS A 174 -2.09 9.34 8.98
CA HIS A 174 -1.02 10.26 9.30
C HIS A 174 -0.32 10.75 8.04
N ARG A 175 0.18 11.98 8.05
CA ARG A 175 0.96 12.58 6.95
C ARG A 175 2.13 13.33 7.54
N VAL A 176 3.31 13.07 7.01
CA VAL A 176 4.51 13.87 7.28
C VAL A 176 4.96 14.60 6.02
N GLN A 177 5.56 15.76 6.25
CA GLN A 177 6.21 16.57 5.23
C GLN A 177 7.64 16.82 5.70
N THR A 178 8.64 16.26 5.01
CA THR A 178 10.05 16.36 5.41
C THR A 178 10.98 16.20 4.21
N CYS A 179 12.25 16.57 4.34
CA CYS A 179 13.24 16.36 3.29
C CYS A 179 13.92 15.01 3.47
N PHE A 180 13.55 14.02 2.65
CA PHE A 180 14.21 12.73 2.65
C PHE A 180 15.60 12.84 2.02
N THR A 181 16.63 12.42 2.75
CA THR A 181 18.04 12.58 2.37
C THR A 181 18.65 11.33 1.74
N GLN A 182 17.98 10.17 1.89
CA GLN A 182 18.38 8.89 1.34
C GLN A 182 17.15 8.19 0.74
N PRO A 183 17.35 7.21 -0.16
CA PRO A 183 16.26 6.33 -0.56
C PRO A 183 15.65 5.59 0.64
N LEU A 184 14.35 5.31 0.56
CA LEU A 184 13.60 4.68 1.63
C LEU A 184 13.30 3.22 1.32
N HIS A 185 13.10 2.42 2.36
CA HIS A 185 12.68 1.03 2.26
C HIS A 185 11.39 0.85 3.07
N ALA A 186 10.47 0.02 2.58
CA ALA A 186 9.34 -0.41 3.38
C ALA A 186 9.84 -1.40 4.44
N GLY A 187 9.37 -1.27 5.66
CA GLY A 187 9.75 -2.13 6.78
C GLY A 187 8.54 -2.66 7.53
N VAL A 188 8.69 -3.82 8.15
CA VAL A 188 7.69 -4.35 9.09
C VAL A 188 8.34 -4.92 10.33
N GLY A 189 7.71 -4.70 11.49
CA GLY A 189 8.16 -5.16 12.81
C GLY A 189 7.05 -5.84 13.59
N PHE A 190 7.41 -6.79 14.46
CA PHE A 190 6.46 -7.66 15.16
C PHE A 190 6.82 -7.82 16.64
N TYR A 191 5.80 -8.08 17.48
CA TYR A 191 5.96 -8.17 18.93
C TYR A 191 5.24 -9.38 19.55
N SER A 192 4.29 -9.98 18.82
CA SER A 192 3.54 -11.15 19.27
C SER A 192 3.67 -12.31 18.27
N TYR A 193 3.93 -13.52 18.76
CA TYR A 193 4.05 -14.71 17.92
C TYR A 193 2.76 -14.99 17.14
N GLY A 194 2.91 -15.40 15.88
CA GLY A 194 1.80 -15.62 14.95
C GLY A 194 1.33 -14.37 14.21
N ASP A 195 1.74 -13.17 14.64
CA ASP A 195 1.46 -11.94 13.92
C ASP A 195 2.14 -11.96 12.54
N SER A 196 1.46 -11.44 11.52
CA SER A 196 1.94 -11.52 10.15
C SER A 196 1.55 -10.30 9.33
N ALA A 197 2.37 -9.99 8.32
CA ALA A 197 2.11 -8.93 7.35
C ALA A 197 2.33 -9.47 5.93
N THR A 198 1.47 -9.06 5.01
CA THR A 198 1.52 -9.42 3.58
C THR A 198 1.47 -8.16 2.74
N PHE A 199 2.51 -7.95 1.93
CA PHE A 199 2.54 -6.91 0.91
C PHE A 199 1.65 -7.32 -0.27
N ILE A 200 0.61 -6.52 -0.52
CA ILE A 200 -0.40 -6.81 -1.52
C ILE A 200 0.02 -6.23 -2.86
N GLU A 201 -0.07 -7.04 -3.89
CA GLU A 201 0.06 -6.56 -5.27
C GLU A 201 -1.28 -5.95 -5.69
N VAL A 202 -1.30 -4.63 -5.81
CA VAL A 202 -2.48 -3.86 -6.22
C VAL A 202 -2.26 -3.31 -7.62
N VAL A 203 -3.21 -3.56 -8.52
CA VAL A 203 -3.16 -3.11 -9.91
C VAL A 203 -4.35 -2.19 -10.20
N SER A 204 -4.09 -1.10 -10.93
CA SER A 204 -5.15 -0.24 -11.46
C SER A 204 -5.86 -0.98 -12.60
N ILE A 205 -7.14 -1.34 -12.42
CA ILE A 205 -7.97 -1.80 -13.53
C ILE A 205 -8.35 -0.57 -14.35
N THR A 206 -7.68 -0.37 -15.48
CA THR A 206 -8.11 0.62 -16.46
C THR A 206 -9.20 -0.01 -17.31
N ILE A 207 -10.47 0.28 -17.01
CA ILE A 207 -11.56 -0.06 -17.92
C ILE A 207 -11.45 0.91 -19.10
N LYS A 208 -10.92 0.44 -20.23
CA LYS A 208 -11.01 1.21 -21.47
C LYS A 208 -12.49 1.34 -21.82
N PRO A 209 -13.02 2.56 -22.06
CA PRO A 209 -14.38 2.70 -22.56
C PRO A 209 -14.51 1.89 -23.84
N ASN A 210 -15.57 1.08 -23.93
CA ASN A 210 -15.85 0.30 -25.11
C ASN A 210 -16.00 1.27 -26.31
N SER A 211 -15.24 1.05 -27.38
CA SER A 211 -15.25 1.91 -28.58
C SER A 211 -16.62 2.02 -29.25
N SER A 212 -17.56 1.13 -28.90
CA SER A 212 -18.97 1.22 -29.31
C SER A 212 -19.81 2.21 -28.49
N MET A 213 -19.44 2.55 -27.24
CA MET A 213 -20.14 3.58 -26.47
C MET A 213 -19.73 5.01 -26.85
N GLN A 214 -18.50 5.22 -27.35
CA GLN A 214 -18.09 6.53 -27.88
C GLN A 214 -18.79 6.88 -29.19
N ARG A 215 -19.08 5.88 -30.04
CA ARG A 215 -19.85 6.11 -31.28
C ARG A 215 -21.31 6.46 -31.03
N LEU A 216 -21.89 6.06 -29.89
CA LEU A 216 -23.28 6.38 -29.54
C LEU A 216 -23.44 7.79 -28.95
N SER A 217 -22.39 8.39 -28.38
CA SER A 217 -22.42 9.79 -27.94
C SER A 217 -22.16 10.79 -29.07
N GLU A 218 -21.40 10.40 -30.11
CA GLU A 218 -21.10 11.27 -31.26
C GLU A 218 -22.17 11.19 -32.38
N ALA A 219 -23.01 10.15 -32.39
CA ALA A 219 -24.08 9.98 -33.39
C ALA A 219 -25.46 10.55 -32.95
N GLY A 220 -25.53 11.27 -31.83
CA GLY A 220 -26.78 11.66 -31.17
C GLY A 220 -27.06 13.16 -31.08
N LEU A 221 -26.51 13.98 -31.99
CA LEU A 221 -26.88 15.39 -32.13
C LEU A 221 -27.31 15.66 -33.57
N ASP A 222 -28.48 15.14 -33.93
CA ASP A 222 -29.42 15.83 -34.80
C ASP A 222 -30.78 15.12 -34.73
N SER A 223 -31.84 15.91 -34.71
CA SER A 223 -33.27 15.57 -34.66
C SER A 223 -33.88 15.28 -33.27
N VAL A 224 -34.54 16.33 -32.78
CA VAL A 224 -35.70 16.27 -31.89
C VAL A 224 -36.87 15.72 -32.72
N GLU A 225 -37.48 14.60 -32.32
CA GLU A 225 -38.93 14.37 -32.41
C GLU A 225 -39.36 13.12 -31.61
N GLU A 226 -40.61 13.14 -31.17
CA GLU A 226 -41.22 12.37 -30.10
C GLU A 226 -41.26 10.85 -30.28
N SER A 227 -41.16 10.09 -29.19
CA SER A 227 -42.25 9.20 -28.75
C SER A 227 -41.90 8.36 -27.53
N HIS A 228 -42.88 8.24 -26.64
CA HIS A 228 -42.90 7.36 -25.49
C HIS A 228 -42.72 5.89 -25.89
N GLY A 229 -41.51 5.34 -25.74
CA GLY A 229 -41.26 3.91 -25.94
C GLY A 229 -39.97 3.34 -25.35
N PHE A 230 -39.05 4.19 -24.88
CA PHE A 230 -37.69 3.75 -24.51
C PHE A 230 -37.55 3.14 -23.10
N ARG A 231 -38.57 3.26 -22.24
CA ARG A 231 -38.51 2.72 -20.87
C ARG A 231 -38.74 1.21 -20.77
N ASP A 232 -39.37 0.57 -21.76
CA ASP A 232 -39.71 -0.85 -21.68
C ASP A 232 -38.63 -1.81 -22.23
N ALA A 233 -37.61 -1.29 -22.93
CA ALA A 233 -36.54 -2.12 -23.50
C ALA A 233 -35.38 -2.38 -22.52
N VAL A 234 -35.15 -1.47 -21.56
CA VAL A 234 -34.05 -1.57 -20.59
C VAL A 234 -34.37 -2.58 -19.47
N GLU A 235 -35.64 -2.79 -19.15
CA GLU A 235 -36.07 -3.68 -18.05
C GLU A 235 -36.16 -5.17 -18.47
N ARG A 236 -36.19 -5.47 -19.79
CA ARG A 236 -36.30 -6.85 -20.31
C ARG A 236 -34.97 -7.58 -20.47
N GLN A 237 -33.82 -6.91 -20.35
CA GLN A 237 -32.50 -7.56 -20.43
C GLN A 237 -31.92 -7.96 -19.06
N ASN A 238 -32.53 -7.55 -17.95
CA ASN A 238 -31.99 -7.76 -16.60
C ASN A 238 -32.56 -8.98 -15.84
N THR A 239 -33.33 -9.86 -16.51
CA THR A 239 -34.01 -11.02 -15.88
C THR A 239 -33.60 -12.40 -16.41
N ARG A 240 -32.53 -12.53 -17.20
CA ARG A 240 -32.01 -13.84 -17.63
C ARG A 240 -30.60 -14.11 -17.11
N SER A 241 -30.48 -14.39 -15.81
CA SER A 241 -29.35 -15.11 -15.21
C SER A 241 -29.71 -15.62 -13.82
N VAL A 242 -30.75 -16.46 -13.73
CA VAL A 242 -31.11 -17.17 -12.48
C VAL A 242 -31.27 -18.67 -12.79
N ILE A 243 -30.27 -19.42 -12.34
CA ILE A 243 -30.25 -20.85 -11.96
C ILE A 243 -30.30 -21.91 -13.08
N HIS A 244 -29.21 -22.68 -13.16
CA HIS A 244 -29.30 -24.14 -13.34
C HIS A 244 -28.24 -24.85 -12.47
N VAL A 245 -28.70 -25.41 -11.34
CA VAL A 245 -28.01 -26.45 -10.57
C VAL A 245 -28.55 -27.77 -11.08
N HIS A 246 -27.69 -28.65 -11.59
CA HIS A 246 -28.07 -30.04 -11.90
C HIS A 246 -27.68 -30.95 -10.74
N SER A 247 -28.69 -31.46 -10.05
CA SER A 247 -28.63 -32.61 -9.17
C SER A 247 -28.59 -33.89 -9.99
N TYR A 248 -27.56 -34.72 -9.81
CA TYR A 248 -27.56 -36.12 -10.26
C TYR A 248 -28.18 -36.99 -9.15
N SER A 249 -29.35 -37.56 -9.41
CA SER A 249 -29.88 -38.71 -8.66
C SER A 249 -30.13 -39.86 -9.64
N GLY A 250 -29.30 -40.89 -9.56
CA GLY A 250 -29.56 -42.19 -10.18
C GLY A 250 -30.49 -43.03 -9.30
N ARG A 251 -31.62 -43.44 -9.88
CA ARG A 251 -32.57 -44.48 -9.46
C ARG A 251 -32.69 -45.39 -10.71
N ASN A 252 -32.90 -46.70 -10.73
CA ASN A 252 -33.13 -47.72 -9.71
C ASN A 252 -33.27 -49.09 -10.44
N ARG A 253 -33.23 -50.21 -9.69
CA ARG A 253 -33.78 -51.57 -9.98
C ARG A 253 -32.93 -52.49 -10.88
N ASN A 254 -32.77 -53.79 -10.61
CA ASN A 254 -33.55 -54.75 -9.80
C ASN A 254 -32.79 -55.30 -8.58
#